data_AF-A0A4S4K5G9-F1
#
_entry.id   AF-A0A4S4K5G9-F1
#
_cell.length_a   1.000
_cell.length_b   1.000
_cell.length_c   1.000
_cell.angle_alpha   90.00
_cell.angle_beta   90.00
_cell.angle_gamma   90.00
#
_symmetry.space_group_name_H-M   'P 1'
#
loop_
_entity.id
_entity.type
_entity.pdbx_description
1 polymer ?
#
loop_
_entity_poly.entity_id
_entity_poly.type
_entity_poly.pdbx_seq_one_letter_code
_entity_poly.pdbx_strand_id
1 'polypeptide(L)'
;MACEHCTQGYIVPGQPQGKMVNGAYLHPAPQGSITKSRAIVIFTDIFGLPLKNCKLIADALSSRVGCDVWVPDLFEGKPPFTTDELVPILPDTGKPDDRMGLLRKLRLILLGLSRALRLYRARPAVVDARAIAFLKGIRKERMYETVGAVGYCFGGALAIRLGSGNVLDSIVVCHPTHRSLSTIQAINIPTSWVCAESDTSFTKDLRDESERIFAARKDKPEYVDYEFKDYRGTVHGFAARPNIAISGLLEAYQGALQQAGAWFDKTL
;
A
#
# COMPACT_ATOMS: atom_id res chain seq x y z
N MET A 1 26.57 5.08 20.85
CA MET A 1 25.15 5.35 21.13
C MET A 1 24.43 5.42 19.80
N ALA A 2 23.42 4.58 19.57
CA ALA A 2 22.59 4.68 18.36
C ALA A 2 21.82 6.01 18.42
N CYS A 3 21.83 6.79 17.34
CA CYS A 3 21.09 8.04 17.23
C CYS A 3 19.62 7.82 17.58
N GLU A 4 19.02 8.63 18.45
CA GLU A 4 17.61 8.53 18.86
C GLU A 4 16.64 8.65 17.66
N HIS A 5 17.10 9.18 16.53
CA HIS A 5 16.35 9.23 15.27
C HIS A 5 16.39 7.93 14.45
N CYS A 6 17.21 6.94 14.82
CA CYS A 6 17.25 5.63 14.15
C CYS A 6 16.16 4.66 14.62
N THR A 7 15.51 4.91 15.77
CA THR A 7 14.57 3.96 16.39
C THR A 7 13.10 4.37 16.26
N GLN A 8 12.77 5.55 15.73
CA GLN A 8 11.40 6.08 15.77
C GLN A 8 10.44 5.46 14.74
N GLY A 9 10.90 4.53 13.90
CA GLY A 9 10.19 4.19 12.68
C GLY A 9 10.14 5.42 11.76
N TYR A 10 10.23 5.24 10.46
CA TYR A 10 10.37 6.40 9.58
C TYR A 10 9.04 7.12 9.36
N ILE A 11 8.65 7.90 10.37
CA ILE A 11 7.45 8.71 10.41
C ILE A 11 7.69 9.97 9.58
N VAL A 12 6.87 10.18 8.57
CA VAL A 12 6.94 11.39 7.75
C VAL A 12 6.52 12.61 8.60
N PRO A 13 7.22 13.76 8.49
CA PRO A 13 6.83 14.99 9.16
C PRO A 13 5.41 15.44 8.80
N GLY A 14 4.74 16.14 9.72
CA GLY A 14 3.38 16.63 9.54
C GLY A 14 2.37 15.98 10.48
N GLN A 15 1.16 16.57 10.51
CA GLN A 15 0.04 16.09 11.29
C GLN A 15 -1.14 15.77 10.37
N PRO A 16 -1.82 14.63 10.59
CA PRO A 16 -3.00 14.29 9.80
C PRO A 16 -4.13 15.31 9.99
N GLN A 17 -4.79 15.72 8.92
CA GLN A 17 -5.81 16.79 8.88
C GLN A 17 -7.25 16.28 8.71
N GLY A 18 -7.41 15.04 8.27
CA GLY A 18 -8.67 14.30 8.29
C GLY A 18 -9.10 13.85 9.69
N LYS A 19 -10.15 13.03 9.75
CA LYS A 19 -10.82 12.64 11.00
C LYS A 19 -11.16 11.15 11.03
N MET A 20 -11.32 10.61 12.23
CA MET A 20 -11.84 9.25 12.41
C MET A 20 -13.37 9.23 12.25
N VAL A 21 -13.88 8.30 11.44
CA VAL A 21 -15.30 8.06 11.18
C VAL A 21 -15.52 6.54 11.21
N ASN A 22 -16.34 6.06 12.15
CA ASN A 22 -16.70 4.64 12.27
C ASN A 22 -15.50 3.67 12.27
N GLY A 23 -14.40 4.05 12.93
CA GLY A 23 -13.18 3.22 13.00
C GLY A 23 -12.27 3.28 11.77
N ALA A 24 -12.63 4.04 10.74
CA ALA A 24 -11.76 4.37 9.61
C ALA A 24 -11.30 5.83 9.69
N TYR A 25 -10.14 6.13 9.11
CA TYR A 25 -9.73 7.51 8.89
C TYR A 25 -10.31 8.03 7.57
N LEU A 26 -10.78 9.26 7.55
CA LEU A 26 -11.31 9.95 6.38
C LEU A 26 -10.64 11.31 6.26
N HIS A 27 -9.99 11.55 5.11
CA HIS A 27 -9.74 12.90 4.64
C HIS A 27 -10.76 13.25 3.55
N PRO A 28 -11.67 14.22 3.77
CA PRO A 28 -12.67 14.57 2.78
C PRO A 28 -12.05 15.33 1.61
N ALA A 29 -12.68 15.23 0.45
CA ALA A 29 -12.35 16.04 -0.72
C ALA A 29 -12.31 17.54 -0.35
N PRO A 30 -11.34 18.31 -0.88
CA PRO A 30 -11.30 19.76 -0.71
C PRO A 30 -12.61 20.44 -1.14
N GLN A 31 -12.96 21.55 -0.48
CA GLN A 31 -14.15 22.31 -0.81
C GLN A 31 -14.09 22.81 -2.27
N GLY A 32 -15.18 22.63 -3.02
CA GLY A 32 -15.24 22.99 -4.44
C GLY A 32 -14.78 21.90 -5.41
N SER A 33 -14.36 20.72 -4.92
CA SER A 33 -14.02 19.59 -5.79
C SER A 33 -15.22 19.14 -6.63
N ILE A 34 -14.96 18.87 -7.92
CA ILE A 34 -15.96 18.40 -8.89
C ILE A 34 -16.16 16.87 -8.85
N THR A 35 -15.25 16.15 -8.19
CA THR A 35 -15.14 14.68 -8.14
C THR A 35 -15.78 14.07 -6.89
N LYS A 36 -16.88 14.65 -6.39
CA LYS A 36 -17.52 14.22 -5.13
C LYS A 36 -18.09 12.80 -5.15
N SER A 37 -18.31 12.22 -6.33
CA SER A 37 -18.76 10.84 -6.50
C SER A 37 -17.61 9.82 -6.54
N ARG A 38 -16.36 10.26 -6.37
CA ARG A 38 -15.17 9.39 -6.40
C ARG A 38 -14.59 9.21 -4.99
N ALA A 39 -13.99 8.06 -4.74
CA ALA A 39 -13.21 7.83 -3.52
C ALA A 39 -11.97 6.99 -3.77
N ILE A 40 -10.97 7.16 -2.90
CA ILE A 40 -9.80 6.28 -2.82
C ILE A 40 -9.80 5.60 -1.45
N VAL A 41 -9.44 4.33 -1.41
CA VAL A 41 -9.21 3.58 -0.17
C VAL A 41 -7.75 3.18 -0.06
N ILE A 42 -7.13 3.49 1.07
CA ILE A 42 -5.77 3.06 1.40
C ILE A 42 -5.82 1.74 2.14
N PHE A 43 -5.28 0.69 1.53
CA PHE A 43 -4.98 -0.55 2.23
C PHE A 43 -3.59 -0.45 2.86
N THR A 44 -3.57 -0.44 4.18
CA THR A 44 -2.37 -0.25 5.00
C THR A 44 -1.41 -1.45 4.91
N ASP A 45 -0.16 -1.20 5.26
CA ASP A 45 0.81 -2.26 5.50
C ASP A 45 0.52 -3.00 6.81
N ILE A 46 1.45 -3.86 7.23
CA ILE A 46 1.26 -4.73 8.40
C ILE A 46 1.23 -3.98 9.75
N PHE A 47 1.54 -2.68 9.77
CA PHE A 47 1.44 -1.84 10.97
C PHE A 47 0.05 -1.23 11.13
N GLY A 48 -0.75 -1.22 10.07
CA GLY A 48 -2.14 -0.81 10.10
C GLY A 48 -2.36 0.68 10.32
N LEU A 49 -3.59 1.01 10.68
CA LEU A 49 -4.05 2.37 10.94
C LEU A 49 -3.31 3.13 12.05
N PRO A 50 -2.70 2.47 13.07
CA PRO A 50 -1.86 3.16 14.05
C PRO A 50 -0.65 3.88 13.44
N LEU A 51 -0.10 3.39 12.31
CA LEU A 51 1.02 4.06 11.65
C LEU A 51 0.56 5.39 11.04
N LYS A 52 1.04 6.51 11.58
CA LYS A 52 0.63 7.86 11.17
C LYS A 52 0.76 8.13 9.66
N ASN A 53 1.77 7.55 9.00
CA ASN A 53 2.06 7.81 7.59
C ASN A 53 0.88 7.53 6.66
N CYS A 54 0.09 6.48 6.91
CA CYS A 54 -1.06 6.16 6.05
C CYS A 54 -2.12 7.28 6.04
N LYS A 55 -2.24 8.04 7.12
CA LYS A 55 -3.15 9.19 7.24
C LYS A 55 -2.60 10.39 6.47
N LEU A 56 -1.30 10.66 6.58
CA LEU A 56 -0.64 11.72 5.80
C LEU A 56 -0.71 11.45 4.29
N ILE A 57 -0.57 10.19 3.88
CA ILE A 57 -0.78 9.77 2.48
C ILE A 57 -2.22 10.03 2.06
N ALA A 58 -3.21 9.73 2.90
CA ALA A 58 -4.62 10.00 2.61
C ALA A 58 -4.88 11.49 2.39
N ASP A 59 -4.35 12.34 3.27
CA ASP A 59 -4.50 13.79 3.16
C ASP A 59 -3.92 14.33 1.84
N ALA A 60 -2.73 13.85 1.49
CA ALA A 60 -2.05 14.27 0.27
C ALA A 60 -2.78 13.79 -0.99
N LEU A 61 -3.24 12.53 -1.03
CA LEU A 61 -4.02 11.99 -2.15
C LEU A 61 -5.36 12.72 -2.30
N SER A 62 -6.06 12.97 -1.19
CA SER A 62 -7.34 13.66 -1.19
C SER A 62 -7.20 15.08 -1.73
N SER A 63 -6.18 15.80 -1.26
CA SER A 63 -5.89 17.17 -1.70
C SER A 63 -5.49 17.24 -3.17
N ARG A 64 -4.78 16.21 -3.67
CA ARG A 64 -4.31 16.15 -5.05
C ARG A 64 -5.41 15.76 -6.04
N VAL A 65 -6.09 14.66 -5.77
CA VAL A 65 -7.08 14.05 -6.69
C VAL A 65 -8.44 14.73 -6.55
N GLY A 66 -8.68 15.43 -5.44
CA GLY A 66 -9.95 16.13 -5.20
C GLY A 66 -11.08 15.20 -4.75
N CYS A 67 -10.78 14.03 -4.19
CA CYS A 67 -11.78 13.05 -3.78
C CYS A 67 -11.66 12.69 -2.30
N ASP A 68 -12.68 12.01 -1.77
CA ASP A 68 -12.60 11.46 -0.41
C ASP A 68 -11.55 10.35 -0.38
N VAL A 69 -10.72 10.34 0.66
CA VAL A 69 -9.75 9.28 0.87
C VAL A 69 -9.94 8.63 2.23
N TRP A 70 -10.15 7.33 2.20
CA TRP A 70 -10.43 6.50 3.38
C TRP A 70 -9.25 5.62 3.72
N VAL A 71 -9.00 5.40 5.01
CA VAL A 71 -8.06 4.40 5.52
C VAL A 71 -8.81 3.52 6.54
N PRO A 72 -9.34 2.36 6.11
CA PRO A 72 -10.01 1.45 7.03
C PRO A 72 -9.02 0.79 7.98
N ASP A 73 -9.51 0.45 9.18
CA ASP A 73 -8.78 -0.43 10.08
C ASP A 73 -8.89 -1.89 9.60
N LEU A 74 -7.88 -2.31 8.84
CA LEU A 74 -7.78 -3.67 8.32
C LEU A 74 -7.57 -4.74 9.40
N PHE A 75 -7.29 -4.38 10.65
CA PHE A 75 -6.87 -5.33 11.70
C PHE A 75 -7.65 -5.23 13.02
N GLU A 76 -8.72 -4.43 13.10
CA GLU A 76 -9.54 -4.23 14.31
C GLU A 76 -8.69 -3.85 15.54
N GLY A 77 -7.82 -2.87 15.36
CA GLY A 77 -6.93 -2.34 16.39
C GLY A 77 -5.80 -3.29 16.76
N LYS A 78 -5.66 -4.42 16.08
CA LYS A 78 -4.67 -5.47 16.38
C LYS A 78 -3.79 -5.77 15.16
N PRO A 79 -3.00 -4.80 14.67
CA PRO A 79 -2.08 -5.03 13.57
C PRO A 79 -1.11 -6.17 13.90
N PRO A 80 -0.64 -6.95 12.90
CA PRO A 80 0.24 -8.09 13.18
C PRO A 80 1.54 -7.71 13.90
N PHE A 81 2.10 -6.55 13.57
CA PHE A 81 3.32 -6.02 14.19
C PHE A 81 3.19 -4.54 14.53
N THR A 82 4.01 -4.06 15.46
CA THR A 82 4.30 -2.63 15.64
C THR A 82 5.59 -2.26 14.92
N THR A 83 5.79 -0.96 14.68
CA THR A 83 7.03 -0.45 14.04
C THR A 83 8.27 -0.84 14.85
N ASP A 84 8.20 -0.70 16.18
CA ASP A 84 9.33 -0.96 17.09
C ASP A 84 9.73 -2.44 17.10
N GLU A 85 8.78 -3.34 16.84
CA GLU A 85 9.01 -4.78 16.77
C GLU A 85 9.74 -5.18 15.48
N LEU A 86 9.28 -4.65 14.34
CA LEU A 86 9.67 -5.19 13.04
C LEU A 86 10.71 -4.35 12.31
N VAL A 87 10.60 -3.02 12.33
CA VAL A 87 11.50 -2.12 11.57
C VAL A 87 12.98 -2.37 11.89
N PRO A 88 13.41 -2.55 13.15
CA PRO A 88 14.82 -2.81 13.46
C PRO A 88 15.40 -4.12 12.89
N ILE A 89 14.57 -5.00 12.33
CA ILE A 89 14.96 -6.30 11.77
C ILE A 89 15.02 -6.23 10.23
N LEU A 90 14.30 -5.29 9.61
CA LEU A 90 14.19 -5.17 8.17
C LEU A 90 15.37 -4.40 7.56
N PRO A 91 15.68 -4.62 6.27
CA PRO A 91 16.55 -3.73 5.50
C PRO A 91 15.94 -2.33 5.40
N ASP A 92 16.79 -1.32 5.56
CA ASP A 92 16.41 0.09 5.51
C ASP A 92 16.91 0.78 4.23
N THR A 93 17.89 0.18 3.54
CA THR A 93 18.49 0.71 2.32
C THR A 93 18.70 -0.37 1.26
N GLY A 94 18.70 0.03 -0.02
CA GLY A 94 18.94 -0.90 -1.14
C GLY A 94 20.41 -1.32 -1.28
N LYS A 95 21.26 -0.96 -0.32
CA LYS A 95 22.70 -1.21 -0.43
C LYS A 95 23.02 -2.69 -0.17
N PRO A 96 24.06 -3.25 -0.84
CA PRO A 96 24.41 -4.66 -0.68
C PRO A 96 24.76 -5.09 0.75
N ASP A 97 25.27 -4.18 1.57
CA ASP A 97 25.67 -4.38 2.96
C ASP A 97 24.50 -4.42 3.95
N ASP A 98 23.32 -3.90 3.57
CA ASP A 98 22.12 -3.89 4.42
C ASP A 98 21.15 -5.05 4.13
N ARG A 99 21.66 -6.10 3.46
CA ARG A 99 20.88 -7.31 3.18
C ARG A 99 20.55 -8.07 4.46
N MET A 100 19.44 -8.81 4.42
CA MET A 100 18.97 -9.60 5.56
C MET A 100 19.90 -10.79 5.85
N GLY A 101 20.83 -10.61 6.79
CA GLY A 101 21.73 -11.67 7.28
C GLY A 101 21.03 -12.75 8.13
N LEU A 102 21.73 -13.83 8.46
CA LEU A 102 21.16 -14.99 9.16
C LEU A 102 20.52 -14.65 10.51
N LEU A 103 21.18 -13.81 11.32
CA LEU A 103 20.66 -13.36 12.61
C LEU A 103 19.36 -12.57 12.48
N ARG A 104 19.28 -11.64 11.50
CA ARG A 104 18.05 -10.88 11.21
C ARG A 104 16.91 -11.81 10.77
N LYS A 105 17.21 -12.79 9.90
CA LYS A 105 16.23 -13.82 9.48
C LYS A 105 15.71 -14.63 10.66
N LEU A 106 16.60 -15.10 11.55
CA LEU A 106 16.20 -15.86 12.73
C LEU A 106 15.30 -15.02 13.66
N ARG A 107 15.67 -13.76 13.91
CA ARG A 107 14.84 -12.84 14.70
C ARG A 107 13.46 -12.62 14.08
N LEU A 108 13.40 -12.47 12.75
CA LEU A 108 12.13 -12.33 12.03
C LEU A 108 11.24 -13.57 12.19
N ILE A 109 11.82 -14.77 12.09
CA ILE A 109 11.09 -16.04 12.29
C ILE A 109 10.55 -16.13 13.71
N LEU A 110 11.39 -15.88 14.72
CA LEU A 110 11.00 -15.91 16.14
C LEU A 110 9.91 -14.88 16.44
N LEU A 111 10.03 -13.66 15.90
CA LEU A 111 9.01 -12.63 16.03
C LEU A 111 7.70 -13.08 15.36
N GLY A 112 7.75 -13.65 14.16
CA GLY A 112 6.57 -14.20 13.46
C GLY A 112 5.86 -15.28 14.28
N LEU A 113 6.61 -16.23 14.85
CA LEU A 113 6.08 -17.26 15.75
C LEU A 113 5.42 -16.65 16.98
N SER A 114 6.06 -15.66 17.62
CA SER A 114 5.50 -14.97 18.79
C SER A 114 4.20 -14.21 18.48
N ARG A 115 3.96 -13.85 17.22
CA ARG A 115 2.77 -13.13 16.75
C ARG A 115 1.83 -13.98 15.90
N ALA A 116 1.95 -15.31 15.95
CA ALA A 116 1.19 -16.24 15.12
C ALA A 116 -0.33 -16.02 15.19
N LEU A 117 -0.90 -15.75 16.37
CA LEU A 117 -2.33 -15.45 16.51
C LEU A 117 -2.75 -14.16 15.80
N ARG A 118 -1.91 -13.11 15.84
CA ARG A 118 -2.20 -11.85 15.12
C ARG A 118 -2.08 -12.06 13.61
N LEU A 119 -1.07 -12.80 13.15
CA LEU A 119 -0.92 -13.18 11.75
C LEU A 119 -2.09 -14.02 11.25
N TYR A 120 -2.57 -14.98 12.05
CA TYR A 120 -3.73 -15.80 11.71
C TYR A 120 -5.00 -14.97 11.59
N ARG A 121 -5.20 -13.96 12.44
CA ARG A 121 -6.31 -12.99 12.35
C ARG A 121 -6.19 -12.05 11.15
N ALA A 122 -4.98 -11.85 10.64
CA ALA A 122 -4.69 -11.05 9.45
C ALA A 122 -4.62 -11.86 8.15
N ARG A 123 -5.02 -13.14 8.16
CA ARG A 123 -5.04 -13.98 6.95
C ARG A 123 -6.01 -13.41 5.89
N PRO A 124 -5.78 -13.66 4.59
CA PRO A 124 -6.61 -13.13 3.51
C PRO A 124 -8.12 -13.32 3.71
N ALA A 125 -8.56 -14.52 4.10
CA ALA A 125 -9.98 -14.82 4.33
C ALA A 125 -10.68 -13.88 5.34
N VAL A 126 -9.94 -13.30 6.28
CA VAL A 126 -10.49 -12.38 7.29
C VAL A 126 -10.40 -10.93 6.80
N VAL A 127 -9.22 -10.51 6.35
CA VAL A 127 -8.97 -9.11 6.01
C VAL A 127 -9.67 -8.72 4.69
N ASP A 128 -9.73 -9.64 3.72
CA ASP A 128 -10.42 -9.40 2.44
C ASP A 128 -11.92 -9.20 2.68
N ALA A 129 -12.53 -10.03 3.53
CA ALA A 129 -13.94 -9.90 3.89
C ALA A 129 -14.22 -8.54 4.55
N ARG A 130 -13.35 -8.11 5.47
CA ARG A 130 -13.46 -6.80 6.14
C ARG A 130 -13.32 -5.64 5.14
N ALA A 131 -12.35 -5.71 4.26
CA ALA A 131 -12.12 -4.69 3.23
C ALA A 131 -13.29 -4.60 2.25
N ILE A 132 -13.81 -5.74 1.79
CA ILE A 132 -14.99 -5.80 0.91
C ILE A 132 -16.22 -5.21 1.60
N ALA A 133 -16.46 -5.56 2.88
CA ALA A 133 -17.57 -5.02 3.65
C ALA A 133 -17.46 -3.49 3.78
N PHE A 134 -16.26 -2.98 4.09
CA PHE A 134 -15.99 -1.55 4.15
C PHE A 134 -16.24 -0.85 2.81
N LEU A 135 -15.68 -1.37 1.72
CA LEU A 135 -15.87 -0.82 0.36
C LEU A 135 -17.34 -0.72 -0.03
N LYS A 136 -18.11 -1.81 0.20
CA LYS A 136 -19.55 -1.83 -0.08
C LYS A 136 -20.32 -0.84 0.80
N GLY A 137 -19.94 -0.73 2.07
CA GLY A 137 -20.51 0.22 3.02
C GLY A 137 -20.32 1.66 2.56
N ILE A 138 -19.08 2.11 2.34
CA ILE A 138 -18.81 3.49 1.95
C ILE A 138 -19.41 3.83 0.59
N ARG A 139 -19.39 2.89 -0.38
CA ARG A 139 -19.95 3.12 -1.71
C ARG A 139 -21.45 3.39 -1.62
N LYS A 140 -22.17 2.63 -0.79
CA LYS A 140 -23.60 2.81 -0.56
C LYS A 140 -23.92 4.08 0.25
N GLU A 141 -23.21 4.31 1.35
CA GLU A 141 -23.50 5.42 2.27
C GLU A 141 -23.18 6.79 1.67
N ARG A 142 -22.14 6.87 0.83
CA ARG A 142 -21.67 8.11 0.21
C ARG A 142 -22.07 8.24 -1.26
N MET A 143 -22.74 7.24 -1.81
CA MET A 143 -23.16 7.19 -3.21
C MET A 143 -21.99 7.37 -4.18
N TYR A 144 -20.84 6.73 -3.89
CA TYR A 144 -19.69 6.79 -4.79
C TYR A 144 -19.96 6.00 -6.07
N GLU A 145 -19.71 6.62 -7.21
CA GLU A 145 -19.76 6.02 -8.54
C GLU A 145 -18.50 5.20 -8.81
N THR A 146 -17.33 5.74 -8.46
CA THR A 146 -16.03 5.07 -8.62
C THR A 146 -15.26 5.03 -7.30
N VAL A 147 -14.60 3.90 -7.04
CA VAL A 147 -13.77 3.68 -5.86
C VAL A 147 -12.46 3.02 -6.30
N GLY A 148 -11.35 3.74 -6.16
CA GLY A 148 -10.02 3.20 -6.34
C GLY A 148 -9.40 2.74 -5.02
N ALA A 149 -8.31 1.97 -5.10
CA ALA A 149 -7.53 1.63 -3.91
C ALA A 149 -6.02 1.69 -4.15
N VAL A 150 -5.29 2.24 -3.18
CA VAL A 150 -3.83 2.12 -3.12
C VAL A 150 -3.44 1.19 -1.98
N GLY A 151 -2.66 0.16 -2.28
CA GLY A 151 -2.26 -0.85 -1.31
C GLY A 151 -0.76 -0.88 -1.06
N TYR A 152 -0.35 -0.89 0.20
CA TYR A 152 1.06 -0.91 0.60
C TYR A 152 1.45 -2.24 1.24
N CYS A 153 2.50 -2.92 0.74
CA CYS A 153 3.02 -4.16 1.35
C CYS A 153 1.92 -5.25 1.48
N PHE A 154 1.42 -5.47 2.71
CA PHE A 154 0.27 -6.32 2.98
C PHE A 154 -1.00 -5.79 2.28
N GLY A 155 -1.25 -4.49 2.30
CA GLY A 155 -2.34 -3.86 1.56
C GLY A 155 -2.19 -3.95 0.05
N GLY A 156 -0.96 -3.99 -0.46
CA GLY A 156 -0.70 -4.29 -1.88
C GLY A 156 -1.17 -5.69 -2.26
N ALA A 157 -1.14 -6.63 -1.30
CA ALA A 157 -1.76 -7.94 -1.46
C ALA A 157 -3.23 -7.90 -1.72
N LEU A 158 -3.87 -7.12 -0.87
CA LEU A 158 -5.29 -7.00 -0.81
C LEU A 158 -5.77 -6.33 -2.09
N ALA A 159 -5.08 -5.27 -2.54
CA ALA A 159 -5.35 -4.63 -3.82
C ALA A 159 -5.29 -5.62 -5.00
N ILE A 160 -4.22 -6.44 -5.09
CA ILE A 160 -4.10 -7.47 -6.14
C ILE A 160 -5.27 -8.47 -6.08
N ARG A 161 -5.61 -8.98 -4.89
CA ARG A 161 -6.73 -9.94 -4.73
C ARG A 161 -8.09 -9.35 -5.03
N LEU A 162 -8.29 -8.07 -4.76
CA LEU A 162 -9.55 -7.37 -5.03
C LEU A 162 -9.62 -6.78 -6.46
N GLY A 163 -8.52 -6.77 -7.20
CA GLY A 163 -8.41 -6.23 -8.56
C GLY A 163 -9.17 -7.01 -9.62
N SER A 164 -9.81 -8.13 -9.26
CA SER A 164 -10.71 -8.91 -10.12
C SER A 164 -12.11 -9.08 -9.51
N GLY A 165 -12.38 -8.43 -8.38
CA GLY A 165 -13.54 -8.71 -7.52
C GLY A 165 -14.77 -7.83 -7.78
N ASN A 166 -14.73 -6.94 -8.78
CA ASN A 166 -15.78 -5.96 -9.09
C ASN A 166 -16.20 -5.06 -7.92
N VAL A 167 -15.28 -4.81 -6.98
CA VAL A 167 -15.49 -3.92 -5.81
C VAL A 167 -14.67 -2.63 -5.90
N LEU A 168 -13.73 -2.57 -6.83
CA LEU A 168 -12.81 -1.47 -7.10
C LEU A 168 -12.78 -1.19 -8.60
N ASP A 169 -12.56 0.06 -8.97
CA ASP A 169 -12.50 0.50 -10.38
C ASP A 169 -11.07 0.75 -10.86
N SER A 170 -10.13 0.99 -9.94
CA SER A 170 -8.71 1.19 -10.25
C SER A 170 -7.84 0.88 -9.04
N ILE A 171 -6.63 0.34 -9.25
CA ILE A 171 -5.70 0.03 -8.16
C ILE A 171 -4.29 0.60 -8.39
N VAL A 172 -3.64 0.96 -7.28
CA VAL A 172 -2.20 1.24 -7.22
C VAL A 172 -1.58 0.26 -6.22
N VAL A 173 -0.59 -0.49 -6.67
CA VAL A 173 0.06 -1.57 -5.90
C VAL A 173 1.47 -1.15 -5.53
N CYS A 174 1.70 -0.89 -4.24
CA CYS A 174 3.00 -0.46 -3.72
C CYS A 174 3.73 -1.62 -3.02
N HIS A 175 4.87 -2.01 -3.60
CA HIS A 175 5.82 -3.01 -3.07
C HIS A 175 5.09 -4.18 -2.36
N PRO A 176 4.26 -4.95 -3.08
CA PRO A 176 3.39 -5.94 -2.47
C PRO A 176 4.22 -7.07 -1.83
N THR A 177 3.72 -7.68 -0.77
CA THR A 177 4.24 -9.01 -0.38
C THR A 177 3.98 -10.07 -1.47
N HIS A 178 4.52 -11.28 -1.35
CA HIS A 178 4.45 -12.32 -2.39
C HIS A 178 3.02 -12.71 -2.82
N ARG A 179 2.76 -12.84 -4.14
CA ARG A 179 1.51 -13.33 -4.74
C ARG A 179 1.76 -14.37 -5.82
N SER A 180 0.74 -15.16 -6.15
CA SER A 180 0.78 -16.00 -7.34
C SER A 180 0.54 -15.16 -8.60
N LEU A 181 1.22 -15.56 -9.68
CA LEU A 181 0.99 -15.02 -11.02
C LEU A 181 -0.48 -15.16 -11.45
N SER A 182 -1.16 -16.22 -11.02
CA SER A 182 -2.58 -16.42 -11.30
C SER A 182 -3.49 -15.32 -10.75
N THR A 183 -3.21 -14.80 -9.55
CA THR A 183 -3.99 -13.68 -8.99
C THR A 183 -3.71 -12.39 -9.74
N ILE A 184 -2.46 -12.17 -10.16
CA ILE A 184 -2.08 -11.00 -10.97
C ILE A 184 -2.75 -11.08 -12.35
N GLN A 185 -2.76 -12.27 -12.96
CA GLN A 185 -3.45 -12.54 -14.21
C GLN A 185 -4.97 -12.37 -14.12
N ALA A 186 -5.56 -12.51 -12.94
CA ALA A 186 -6.99 -12.29 -12.76
C ALA A 186 -7.39 -10.80 -12.76
N ILE A 187 -6.46 -9.88 -12.47
CA ILE A 187 -6.76 -8.43 -12.41
C ILE A 187 -7.39 -7.97 -13.72
N ASN A 188 -8.56 -7.35 -13.65
CA ASN A 188 -9.37 -6.93 -14.79
C ASN A 188 -9.78 -5.45 -14.73
N ILE A 189 -9.08 -4.66 -13.93
CA ILE A 189 -9.24 -3.21 -13.81
C ILE A 189 -7.87 -2.51 -14.01
N PRO A 190 -7.85 -1.20 -14.32
CA PRO A 190 -6.62 -0.44 -14.42
C PRO A 190 -5.71 -0.58 -13.19
N THR A 191 -4.42 -0.82 -13.40
CA THR A 191 -3.45 -1.06 -12.32
C THR A 191 -2.10 -0.35 -12.50
N SER A 192 -1.69 0.42 -11.50
CA SER A 192 -0.33 0.99 -11.42
C SER A 192 0.52 0.25 -10.40
N TRP A 193 1.79 -0.01 -10.73
CA TRP A 193 2.72 -0.75 -9.88
C TRP A 193 3.91 0.12 -9.48
N VAL A 194 4.03 0.35 -8.17
CA VAL A 194 5.11 1.10 -7.53
C VAL A 194 6.12 0.09 -6.97
N CYS A 195 7.19 -0.11 -7.72
CA CYS A 195 8.15 -1.19 -7.51
C CYS A 195 9.42 -0.71 -6.80
N ALA A 196 9.78 -1.40 -5.72
CA ALA A 196 11.04 -1.13 -5.02
C ALA A 196 12.19 -1.89 -5.69
N GLU A 197 13.33 -1.26 -5.99
CA GLU A 197 14.45 -1.93 -6.67
C GLU A 197 14.91 -3.18 -5.91
N SER A 198 15.24 -3.03 -4.63
CA SER A 198 15.69 -4.12 -3.76
C SER A 198 14.55 -4.67 -2.91
N ASP A 199 13.78 -5.61 -3.46
CA ASP A 199 12.62 -6.23 -2.80
C ASP A 199 12.70 -7.76 -2.84
N THR A 200 12.68 -8.40 -1.67
CA THR A 200 12.72 -9.87 -1.54
C THR A 200 11.33 -10.50 -1.65
N SER A 201 10.26 -9.72 -1.56
CA SER A 201 8.88 -10.19 -1.67
C SER A 201 8.32 -10.04 -3.08
N PHE A 202 8.57 -8.92 -3.73
CA PHE A 202 8.23 -8.66 -5.13
C PHE A 202 9.52 -8.52 -5.94
N THR A 203 10.15 -9.67 -6.20
CA THR A 203 11.45 -9.75 -6.89
C THR A 203 11.38 -9.18 -8.30
N LYS A 204 12.54 -8.88 -8.89
CA LYS A 204 12.62 -8.44 -10.28
C LYS A 204 11.97 -9.45 -11.23
N ASP A 205 12.26 -10.74 -11.07
CA ASP A 205 11.70 -11.78 -11.93
C ASP A 205 10.17 -11.82 -11.86
N LEU A 206 9.61 -11.74 -10.65
CA LEU A 206 8.16 -11.70 -10.44
C LEU A 206 7.55 -10.42 -11.03
N ARG A 207 8.25 -9.29 -10.96
CA ARG A 207 7.87 -8.02 -11.60
C ARG A 207 7.82 -8.15 -13.12
N ASP A 208 8.91 -8.60 -13.72
CA ASP A 208 9.04 -8.77 -15.17
C ASP A 208 7.96 -9.72 -15.71
N GLU A 209 7.65 -10.78 -14.96
CA GLU A 209 6.62 -11.74 -15.34
C GLU A 209 5.20 -11.18 -15.15
N SER A 210 4.99 -10.37 -14.11
CA SER A 210 3.74 -9.62 -13.91
C SER A 210 3.50 -8.62 -15.05
N GLU A 211 4.52 -7.87 -15.45
CA GLU A 211 4.41 -6.92 -16.56
C GLU A 211 4.13 -7.64 -17.89
N ARG A 212 4.80 -8.79 -18.13
CA ARG A 212 4.52 -9.64 -19.29
C ARG A 212 3.06 -10.11 -19.36
N ILE A 213 2.43 -10.41 -18.22
CA ILE A 213 1.00 -10.78 -18.16
C ILE A 213 0.12 -9.65 -18.71
N PHE A 214 0.37 -8.40 -18.33
CA PHE A 214 -0.41 -7.26 -18.82
C PHE A 214 -0.07 -6.91 -20.27
N ALA A 215 1.21 -6.93 -20.63
CA ALA A 215 1.66 -6.70 -22.01
C ALA A 215 1.06 -7.69 -23.00
N ALA A 216 0.89 -8.96 -22.61
CA ALA A 216 0.28 -9.98 -23.45
C ALA A 216 -1.21 -9.76 -23.76
N ARG A 217 -1.87 -8.80 -23.08
CA ARG A 217 -3.28 -8.42 -23.33
C ARG A 217 -3.42 -7.26 -24.29
N LYS A 218 -2.32 -6.65 -24.74
CA LYS A 218 -2.37 -5.56 -25.70
C LYS A 218 -3.17 -5.99 -26.94
N ASP A 219 -4.08 -5.12 -27.37
CA ASP A 219 -4.99 -5.33 -28.51
C ASP A 219 -6.01 -6.48 -28.31
N LYS A 220 -6.22 -6.95 -27.08
CA LYS A 220 -7.23 -7.96 -26.73
C LYS A 220 -8.37 -7.38 -25.88
N PRO A 221 -9.56 -8.01 -25.85
CA PRO A 221 -10.69 -7.54 -25.04
C PRO A 221 -10.39 -7.46 -23.54
N GLU A 222 -9.44 -8.25 -23.03
CA GLU A 222 -9.02 -8.26 -21.63
C GLU A 222 -7.99 -7.18 -21.30
N TYR A 223 -7.65 -6.31 -22.25
CA TYR A 223 -6.75 -5.19 -22.03
C TYR A 223 -7.31 -4.27 -20.94
N VAL A 224 -6.43 -3.91 -20.02
CA VAL A 224 -6.65 -2.87 -19.02
C VAL A 224 -5.43 -1.96 -19.02
N ASP A 225 -5.64 -0.68 -18.73
CA ASP A 225 -4.52 0.23 -18.57
C ASP A 225 -3.60 -0.22 -17.43
N TYR A 226 -2.30 -0.24 -17.67
CA TYR A 226 -1.33 -0.59 -16.65
C TYR A 226 -0.05 0.24 -16.75
N GLU A 227 0.66 0.37 -15.64
CA GLU A 227 2.02 0.90 -15.61
C GLU A 227 2.87 0.19 -14.55
N PHE A 228 4.15 -0.01 -14.83
CA PHE A 228 5.15 -0.46 -13.86
C PHE A 228 6.24 0.61 -13.75
N LYS A 229 6.58 1.01 -12.53
CA LYS A 229 7.67 1.95 -12.29
C LYS A 229 8.58 1.47 -11.19
N ASP A 230 9.83 1.18 -11.56
CA ASP A 230 10.91 0.86 -10.63
C ASP A 230 11.53 2.14 -10.05
N TYR A 231 11.62 2.18 -8.72
CA TYR A 231 12.28 3.25 -7.98
C TYR A 231 13.67 2.78 -7.54
N ARG A 232 14.72 3.29 -8.17
CA ARG A 232 16.12 2.91 -7.88
C ARG A 232 16.53 3.30 -6.45
N GLY A 233 17.42 2.51 -5.85
CA GLY A 233 17.93 2.72 -4.49
C GLY A 233 16.93 2.41 -3.37
N THR A 234 15.72 1.97 -3.69
CA THR A 234 14.65 1.74 -2.72
C THR A 234 14.56 0.29 -2.25
N VAL A 235 13.94 0.12 -1.07
CA VAL A 235 13.64 -1.17 -0.45
C VAL A 235 12.15 -1.33 -0.20
N HIS A 236 11.76 -2.57 0.13
CA HIS A 236 10.42 -2.88 0.56
C HIS A 236 9.91 -1.93 1.65
N GLY A 237 8.75 -1.31 1.40
CA GLY A 237 8.13 -0.34 2.32
C GLY A 237 8.46 1.12 2.05
N PHE A 238 9.34 1.46 1.09
CA PHE A 238 9.74 2.86 0.84
C PHE A 238 8.55 3.79 0.57
N ALA A 239 7.49 3.30 -0.10
CA ALA A 239 6.33 4.11 -0.46
C ALA A 239 5.35 4.33 0.71
N ALA A 240 5.51 3.64 1.84
CA ALA A 240 4.69 3.81 3.05
C ALA A 240 5.46 4.43 4.23
N ARG A 241 6.76 4.12 4.32
CA ARG A 241 7.62 4.44 5.46
C ARG A 241 9.08 4.62 4.99
N PRO A 242 9.35 5.68 4.20
CA PRO A 242 10.67 5.94 3.65
C PRO A 242 11.64 6.30 4.75
N ASN A 243 12.89 5.83 4.69
CA ASN A 243 13.91 6.36 5.57
C ASN A 243 14.22 7.83 5.22
N ILE A 244 13.61 8.74 5.97
CA ILE A 244 13.68 10.19 5.74
C ILE A 244 15.07 10.79 5.95
N ALA A 245 15.99 10.07 6.58
CA ALA A 245 17.38 10.50 6.70
C ALA A 245 18.15 10.36 5.38
N ILE A 246 17.57 9.65 4.39
CA ILE A 246 18.16 9.42 3.07
C ILE A 246 17.31 10.17 2.04
N SER A 247 17.86 11.27 1.49
CA SER A 247 17.15 12.14 0.54
C SER A 247 16.54 11.37 -0.63
N GLY A 248 17.30 10.46 -1.24
CA GLY A 248 16.79 9.65 -2.37
C GLY A 248 15.59 8.77 -2.03
N LEU A 249 15.44 8.32 -0.77
CA LEU A 249 14.27 7.54 -0.35
C LEU A 249 13.04 8.43 -0.10
N LEU A 250 13.25 9.65 0.39
CA LEU A 250 12.18 10.64 0.52
C LEU A 250 11.66 11.07 -0.87
N GLU A 251 12.57 11.34 -1.81
CA GLU A 251 12.22 11.66 -3.21
C GLU A 251 11.47 10.51 -3.87
N ALA A 252 11.92 9.26 -3.68
CA ALA A 252 11.23 8.09 -4.20
C ALA A 252 9.82 7.93 -3.61
N TYR A 253 9.65 8.17 -2.30
CA TYR A 253 8.34 8.17 -1.66
C TYR A 253 7.41 9.25 -2.23
N GLN A 254 7.91 10.47 -2.41
CA GLN A 254 7.13 11.55 -3.03
C GLN A 254 6.77 11.21 -4.48
N GLY A 255 7.69 10.60 -5.23
CA GLY A 255 7.44 10.12 -6.59
C GLY A 255 6.37 9.02 -6.62
N ALA A 256 6.39 8.09 -5.68
CA ALA A 256 5.36 7.06 -5.54
C ALA A 256 3.98 7.65 -5.24
N LEU A 257 3.91 8.65 -4.37
CA LEU A 257 2.68 9.38 -4.07
C LEU A 257 2.15 10.16 -5.29
N GLN A 258 3.05 10.79 -6.04
CA GLN A 258 2.72 11.48 -7.29
C GLN A 258 2.19 10.51 -8.34
N GLN A 259 2.83 9.35 -8.49
CA GLN A 259 2.37 8.28 -9.39
C GLN A 259 0.97 7.81 -9.02
N ALA A 260 0.71 7.52 -7.75
CA ALA A 260 -0.60 7.08 -7.29
C ALA A 260 -1.69 8.12 -7.60
N GLY A 261 -1.43 9.40 -7.31
CA GLY A 261 -2.38 10.47 -7.61
C GLY A 261 -2.61 10.64 -9.11
N ALA A 262 -1.56 10.69 -9.92
CA ALA A 262 -1.68 10.80 -11.38
C ALA A 262 -2.42 9.61 -12.00
N TRP A 263 -2.24 8.41 -11.43
CA TRP A 263 -2.97 7.22 -11.86
C TRP A 263 -4.47 7.36 -11.61
N PHE A 264 -4.86 7.82 -10.42
CA PHE A 264 -6.27 8.02 -10.07
C PHE A 264 -6.90 9.20 -10.83
N ASP A 265 -6.16 10.26 -11.12
CA ASP A 265 -6.62 11.36 -12.00
C ASP A 265 -7.03 10.83 -13.39
N LYS A 266 -6.33 9.80 -13.88
CA LYS A 266 -6.60 9.16 -15.17
C LYS A 266 -7.73 8.13 -15.11
N THR A 267 -7.91 7.43 -13.99
CA THR A 267 -8.65 6.16 -13.96
C THR A 267 -9.90 6.14 -13.08
N LEU A 268 -10.15 7.16 -12.25
CA LEU A 268 -11.36 7.31 -11.44
C LEU A 268 -12.24 8.46 -11.93
#